data_AF-M1A8C5-F1
#
_entry.id   AF-M1A8C5-F1
#
_cell.length_a   1.000
_cell.length_b   1.000
_cell.length_c   1.000
_cell.angle_alpha   90.00
_cell.angle_beta   90.00
_cell.angle_gamma   90.00
#
_symmetry.space_group_name_H-M   'P 1'
#
loop_
_entity.id
_entity.type
_entity.pdbx_description
1 polymer ?
#
loop_
_entity_poly.entity_id
_entity_poly.type
_entity_poly.pdbx_seq_one_letter_code
_entity_poly.pdbx_strand_id
1 'polypeptide(L)'
;MENMVYAEELVREFLVFRGFTNTLQAFVKELGTDIGKGFQVDKILDLIFSIYIPKFQAENLIQLLRFFNNCFSSHETHLISVISELDISIIRYYIIHAIQAGRKDKVIELFDIHGTELLQKDQHWASWFAIPYVKAPQSEPQFRVYFSQEWSNALHLSLRNFLTKMFNGTHILNYIFSHFIISSYGLNILAFNHAN
;
A
#
# COMPACT_ATOMS: atom_id res chain seq x y z
N MET A 1 -14.25 -16.37 -3.62
CA MET A 1 -14.09 -16.81 -2.22
C MET A 1 -14.16 -18.34 -2.10
N GLU A 2 -15.13 -19.02 -2.73
CA GLU A 2 -15.25 -20.49 -2.68
C GLU A 2 -14.01 -21.25 -3.17
N ASN A 3 -13.36 -20.82 -4.25
CA ASN A 3 -12.27 -21.60 -4.87
C ASN A 3 -11.00 -21.78 -4.02
N MET A 4 -10.71 -20.87 -3.08
CA MET A 4 -9.50 -20.97 -2.23
C MET A 4 -9.77 -21.64 -0.90
N VAL A 5 -10.93 -21.42 -0.29
CA VAL A 5 -11.39 -22.24 0.84
C VAL A 5 -11.46 -23.70 0.40
N TYR A 6 -11.95 -23.92 -0.82
CA TYR A 6 -11.92 -25.22 -1.46
C TYR A 6 -10.51 -25.77 -1.68
N ALA A 7 -9.53 -24.95 -2.09
CA ALA A 7 -8.14 -25.38 -2.23
C ALA A 7 -7.49 -25.72 -0.87
N GLU A 8 -7.75 -24.92 0.16
CA GLU A 8 -7.29 -25.20 1.53
C GLU A 8 -7.94 -26.46 2.10
N GLU A 9 -9.23 -26.68 1.82
CA GLU A 9 -9.94 -27.92 2.14
C GLU A 9 -9.36 -29.11 1.38
N LEU A 10 -9.08 -28.99 0.08
CA LEU A 10 -8.44 -30.05 -0.71
C LEU A 10 -7.06 -30.41 -0.17
N VAL A 11 -6.24 -29.43 0.23
CA VAL A 11 -4.94 -29.68 0.85
C VAL A 11 -5.13 -30.36 2.21
N ARG A 12 -6.08 -29.91 3.02
CA ARG A 12 -6.40 -30.52 4.32
C ARG A 12 -6.86 -31.97 4.16
N GLU A 13 -7.79 -32.22 3.24
CA GLU A 13 -8.29 -33.55 2.89
C GLU A 13 -7.19 -34.45 2.36
N PHE A 14 -6.31 -33.93 1.50
CA PHE A 14 -5.16 -34.68 0.98
C PHE A 14 -4.20 -35.10 2.11
N LEU A 15 -3.86 -34.18 3.02
CA LEU A 15 -2.98 -34.48 4.16
C LEU A 15 -3.61 -35.49 5.11
N VAL A 16 -4.93 -35.43 5.33
CA VAL A 16 -5.70 -36.42 6.11
C VAL A 16 -5.68 -37.78 5.41
N PHE A 17 -6.00 -37.84 4.11
CA PHE A 17 -6.06 -39.08 3.34
C PHE A 17 -4.73 -39.83 3.31
N ARG A 18 -3.60 -39.11 3.27
CA ARG A 18 -2.26 -39.71 3.28
C ARG A 18 -1.73 -40.03 4.68
N GLY A 19 -2.44 -39.64 5.74
CA GLY A 19 -2.01 -39.86 7.13
C GLY A 19 -0.86 -38.94 7.58
N PHE A 20 -0.68 -37.78 6.94
CA PHE A 20 0.38 -36.81 7.27
C PHE A 20 0.00 -35.94 8.47
N THR A 21 -0.25 -36.56 9.62
CA THR A 21 -0.79 -35.90 10.82
C THR A 21 0.11 -34.79 11.37
N ASN A 22 1.43 -34.99 11.39
CA ASN A 22 2.39 -33.96 11.83
C ASN A 22 2.41 -32.75 10.87
N THR A 23 2.37 -32.99 9.56
CA THR A 23 2.32 -31.94 8.53
C THR A 23 0.99 -31.19 8.59
N LEU A 24 -0.12 -31.89 8.83
CA LEU A 24 -1.44 -31.29 9.02
C LEU A 24 -1.46 -30.36 10.25
N GLN A 25 -0.87 -30.79 11.37
CA GLN A 25 -0.77 -29.95 12.56
C GLN A 25 0.08 -28.70 12.33
N ALA A 26 1.23 -28.86 11.66
CA ALA A 26 2.07 -27.72 11.29
C ALA A 26 1.33 -26.76 10.35
N PHE A 27 0.70 -27.29 9.31
CA PHE A 27 -0.09 -26.54 8.34
C PHE A 27 -1.22 -25.76 9.02
N VAL A 28 -2.04 -26.39 9.87
CA VAL A 28 -3.13 -25.71 10.59
C VAL A 28 -2.61 -24.66 11.56
N LYS A 29 -1.51 -24.94 12.27
CA LYS A 29 -0.88 -23.99 13.19
C LYS A 29 -0.37 -22.76 12.45
N GLU A 30 0.29 -22.94 11.31
CA GLU A 30 0.82 -21.86 10.48
C GLU A 30 -0.30 -21.08 9.78
N LEU A 31 -1.35 -21.77 9.30
CA LEU A 31 -2.53 -21.14 8.72
C LEU A 31 -3.25 -20.25 9.75
N GLY A 32 -3.27 -20.67 11.02
CA GLY A 32 -3.86 -19.92 12.14
C GLY A 32 -3.00 -18.75 12.64
N THR A 33 -1.73 -18.70 12.26
CA THR A 33 -0.86 -17.54 12.56
C THR A 33 -1.04 -16.48 11.48
N ASP A 34 -2.01 -15.57 11.68
CA ASP A 34 -2.27 -14.38 10.84
C ASP A 34 -1.06 -13.38 10.78
N ILE A 35 0.05 -13.75 11.42
CA ILE A 35 1.34 -13.06 11.53
C ILE A 35 1.88 -12.70 10.14
N GLY A 36 1.72 -13.59 9.15
CA GLY A 36 2.19 -13.34 7.78
C GLY A 36 1.46 -12.21 7.06
N LYS A 37 0.20 -11.93 7.42
CA LYS A 37 -0.62 -10.88 6.79
C LYS A 37 -0.38 -9.52 7.45
N GLY A 38 -0.43 -9.45 8.78
CA GLY A 38 -0.17 -8.21 9.53
C GLY A 38 1.24 -7.67 9.27
N PHE A 39 2.24 -8.54 9.21
CA PHE A 39 3.62 -8.16 8.91
C PHE A 39 3.80 -7.59 7.50
N GLN A 40 3.00 -8.02 6.52
CA GLN A 40 3.01 -7.44 5.17
C GLN A 40 2.41 -6.05 5.14
N VAL A 41 1.32 -5.82 5.88
CA VAL A 41 0.72 -4.49 6.04
C VAL A 41 1.73 -3.52 6.63
N ASP A 42 2.40 -3.90 7.72
CA ASP A 42 3.41 -3.04 8.36
C ASP A 42 4.57 -2.70 7.42
N LYS A 43 5.09 -3.69 6.68
CA LYS A 43 6.16 -3.44 5.69
C LYS A 43 5.74 -2.48 4.58
N ILE A 44 4.49 -2.57 4.11
CA ILE A 44 3.98 -1.67 3.08
C ILE A 44 3.87 -0.24 3.63
N LEU A 45 3.36 -0.10 4.86
CA LEU A 45 3.28 1.19 5.53
C LEU A 45 4.68 1.78 5.74
N ASP A 46 5.65 0.98 6.17
CA ASP A 46 7.05 1.40 6.30
C ASP A 46 7.65 1.82 4.95
N LEU A 47 7.37 1.07 3.88
CA LEU A 47 7.83 1.42 2.54
C LEU A 47 7.31 2.79 2.10
N ILE A 48 6.02 3.07 2.34
CA ILE A 48 5.39 4.33 1.98
C ILE A 48 5.90 5.47 2.88
N PHE A 49 5.71 5.36 4.19
CA PHE A 49 5.85 6.46 5.14
C PHE A 49 7.26 6.62 5.71
N SER A 50 8.08 5.55 5.72
CA SER A 50 9.46 5.59 6.25
C SER A 50 10.52 5.63 5.15
N ILE A 51 10.18 5.28 3.89
CA ILE A 51 11.15 5.20 2.78
C ILE A 51 10.75 6.12 1.63
N TYR A 52 9.66 5.85 0.93
CA TYR A 52 9.36 6.52 -0.34
C TYR A 52 9.04 7.99 -0.15
N ILE A 53 8.20 8.34 0.83
CA ILE A 53 7.86 9.74 1.10
C ILE A 53 9.05 10.51 1.70
N PRO A 54 9.71 10.04 2.79
CA PRO A 54 10.81 10.80 3.40
C PRO A 54 12.02 10.99 2.49
N LYS A 55 12.28 10.04 1.58
CA LYS A 55 13.41 10.08 0.64
C LYS A 55 13.05 10.67 -0.73
N PHE A 56 11.85 11.22 -0.89
CA PHE A 56 11.37 11.84 -2.13
C PHE A 56 11.40 10.91 -3.35
N GLN A 57 11.06 9.63 -3.17
CA GLN A 57 11.02 8.61 -4.22
C GLN A 57 9.63 8.56 -4.87
N ALA A 58 9.21 9.65 -5.51
CA ALA A 58 7.92 9.78 -6.19
C ALA A 58 7.63 8.62 -7.16
N GLU A 59 8.62 8.24 -7.98
CA GLU A 59 8.46 7.19 -8.97
C GLU A 59 8.13 5.83 -8.34
N ASN A 60 8.88 5.44 -7.30
CA ASN A 60 8.64 4.20 -6.58
C ASN A 60 7.27 4.20 -5.89
N LEU A 61 6.87 5.36 -5.34
CA LEU A 61 5.55 5.53 -4.73
C LEU A 61 4.43 5.33 -5.77
N ILE A 62 4.50 6.02 -6.90
CA ILE A 62 3.51 5.91 -7.97
C ILE A 62 3.43 4.47 -8.52
N GLN A 63 4.58 3.81 -8.70
CA GLN A 63 4.61 2.40 -9.13
C GLN A 63 3.93 1.47 -8.14
N LEU A 64 4.12 1.68 -6.83
CA LEU A 64 3.41 0.92 -5.79
C LEU A 64 1.90 1.18 -5.83
N LEU A 65 1.45 2.43 -6.00
CA LEU A 65 0.01 2.74 -6.11
C LEU A 65 -0.62 2.16 -7.39
N ARG A 66 0.09 2.20 -8.52
CA ARG A 66 -0.35 1.52 -9.76
C ARG A 66 -0.46 0.01 -9.54
N PHE A 67 0.50 -0.58 -8.82
CA PHE A 67 0.46 -1.98 -8.47
C PHE A 67 -0.77 -2.33 -7.60
N PHE A 68 -1.06 -1.52 -6.57
CA PHE A 68 -2.31 -1.64 -5.80
C PHE A 68 -3.53 -1.64 -6.72
N ASN A 69 -3.70 -0.61 -7.55
CA ASN A 69 -4.83 -0.53 -8.47
C ASN A 69 -4.98 -1.76 -9.35
N ASN A 70 -3.87 -2.28 -9.90
CA ASN A 70 -3.90 -3.47 -10.75
C ASN A 70 -4.34 -4.71 -9.98
N CYS A 71 -3.78 -4.93 -8.79
CA CYS A 71 -4.15 -6.04 -7.91
C CYS A 71 -5.62 -6.03 -7.50
N PHE A 72 -6.19 -4.83 -7.35
CA PHE A 72 -7.54 -4.66 -6.85
C PHE A 72 -8.59 -4.37 -7.93
N SER A 73 -8.18 -4.15 -9.18
CA SER A 73 -9.04 -3.81 -10.32
C SER A 73 -10.17 -4.81 -10.58
N SER A 74 -9.98 -6.08 -10.20
CA SER A 74 -10.98 -7.15 -10.35
C SER A 74 -11.96 -7.29 -9.17
N HIS A 75 -11.90 -6.40 -8.17
CA HIS A 75 -12.72 -6.47 -6.96
C HIS A 75 -13.95 -5.57 -7.06
N GLU A 76 -14.86 -5.67 -6.07
CA GLU A 76 -16.12 -4.91 -6.02
C GLU A 76 -15.94 -3.41 -6.25
N THR A 77 -16.89 -2.78 -6.96
CA THR A 77 -16.87 -1.36 -7.35
C THR A 77 -16.62 -0.41 -6.17
N HIS A 78 -17.13 -0.74 -4.97
CA HIS A 78 -16.90 0.05 -3.76
C HIS A 78 -15.44 0.03 -3.29
N LEU A 79 -14.70 -1.05 -3.52
CA LEU A 79 -13.28 -1.12 -3.16
C LEU A 79 -12.44 -0.24 -4.07
N ILE A 80 -12.80 -0.16 -5.35
CA ILE A 80 -12.11 0.68 -6.34
C ILE A 80 -12.19 2.17 -5.93
N SER A 81 -13.35 2.65 -5.47
CA SER A 81 -13.48 4.04 -5.02
C SER A 81 -12.63 4.32 -3.77
N VAL A 82 -12.61 3.40 -2.80
CA VAL A 82 -11.78 3.54 -1.58
C VAL A 82 -10.28 3.57 -1.93
N ILE A 83 -9.83 2.73 -2.86
CA ILE A 83 -8.43 2.74 -3.32
C ILE A 83 -8.09 4.06 -3.98
N SER A 84 -8.97 4.56 -4.86
CA SER A 84 -8.77 5.83 -5.53
C SER A 84 -8.63 6.99 -4.52
N GLU A 85 -9.45 7.01 -3.47
CA GLU A 85 -9.36 8.03 -2.41
C GLU A 85 -8.06 7.92 -1.60
N LEU A 86 -7.62 6.70 -1.30
CA LEU A 86 -6.36 6.45 -0.60
C LEU A 86 -5.16 6.86 -1.45
N ASP A 87 -5.13 6.50 -2.73
CA ASP A 87 -4.10 6.90 -3.68
C ASP A 87 -3.95 8.42 -3.74
N ILE A 88 -5.06 9.14 -3.91
CA ILE A 88 -5.07 10.60 -3.93
C ILE A 88 -4.51 11.14 -2.62
N SER A 89 -4.94 10.59 -1.48
CA SER A 89 -4.51 11.03 -0.16
C SER A 89 -3.02 10.78 0.08
N ILE A 90 -2.47 9.64 -0.38
CA ILE A 90 -1.05 9.31 -0.28
C ILE A 90 -0.20 10.26 -1.13
N ILE A 91 -0.63 10.57 -2.36
CA ILE A 91 0.09 11.52 -3.23
C ILE A 91 0.03 12.93 -2.63
N ARG A 92 -1.12 13.35 -2.11
CA ARG A 92 -1.25 14.62 -1.38
C ARG A 92 -0.32 14.66 -0.17
N TYR A 93 -0.21 13.55 0.58
CA TYR A 93 0.70 13.46 1.71
C TYR A 93 2.16 13.64 1.28
N TYR A 94 2.58 12.97 0.19
CA TYR A 94 3.91 13.14 -0.38
C TYR A 94 4.21 14.61 -0.70
N ILE A 95 3.25 15.29 -1.34
CA ILE A 95 3.38 16.69 -1.72
C ILE A 95 3.54 17.57 -0.48
N ILE A 96 2.66 17.41 0.52
CA ILE A 96 2.75 18.19 1.76
C ILE A 96 4.07 17.96 2.47
N HIS A 97 4.53 16.71 2.57
CA HIS A 97 5.82 16.38 3.16
C HIS A 97 6.98 17.07 2.41
N ALA A 98 6.97 17.05 1.08
CA ALA A 98 7.97 17.75 0.27
C ALA A 98 7.93 19.28 0.44
N ILE A 99 6.75 19.88 0.53
CA ILE A 99 6.60 21.31 0.83
C ILE A 99 7.16 21.65 2.21
N GLN A 100 6.82 20.87 3.25
CA GLN A 100 7.31 21.07 4.62
C GLN A 100 8.84 20.91 4.71
N ALA A 101 9.42 19.99 3.93
CA ALA A 101 10.86 19.79 3.85
C ALA A 101 11.58 20.82 2.95
N GLY A 102 10.88 21.80 2.39
CA GLY A 102 11.45 22.79 1.46
C GLY A 102 11.83 22.23 0.09
N ARG A 103 11.45 20.99 -0.22
CA ARG A 103 11.76 20.25 -1.45
C ARG A 103 10.69 20.44 -2.52
N LYS A 104 10.44 21.71 -2.88
CA LYS A 104 9.48 22.10 -3.94
C LYS A 104 9.88 21.54 -5.31
N ASP A 105 11.18 21.39 -5.55
CA ASP A 105 11.75 20.74 -6.73
C ASP A 105 11.15 19.34 -6.96
N LYS A 106 10.97 18.57 -5.87
CA LYS A 106 10.42 17.21 -5.93
C LYS A 106 8.93 17.14 -6.20
N VAL A 107 8.20 18.20 -5.86
CA VAL A 107 6.78 18.32 -6.22
C VAL A 107 6.63 18.67 -7.70
N ILE A 108 7.47 19.58 -8.19
CA ILE A 108 7.49 19.95 -9.62
C ILE A 108 7.88 18.73 -10.47
N GLU A 109 8.92 18.00 -10.11
CA GLU A 109 9.33 16.76 -10.78
C GLU A 109 8.21 15.71 -10.85
N LEU A 110 7.48 15.52 -9.74
CA LEU A 110 6.31 14.63 -9.70
C LEU A 110 5.24 15.08 -10.72
N PHE A 111 4.92 16.38 -10.77
CA PHE A 111 3.91 16.91 -11.69
C PHE A 111 4.37 16.90 -13.15
N ASP A 112 5.65 17.12 -13.42
CA ASP A 112 6.19 17.06 -14.78
C ASP A 112 6.10 15.63 -15.36
N ILE A 113 6.36 14.61 -14.54
CA ILE A 113 6.36 13.21 -14.97
C ILE A 113 4.94 12.62 -14.98
N HIS A 114 4.19 12.81 -13.89
CA HIS A 114 2.92 12.10 -13.66
C HIS A 114 1.68 13.00 -13.76
N GLY A 115 1.86 14.31 -13.98
CA GLY A 115 0.78 15.29 -13.90
C GLY A 115 -0.39 15.04 -14.85
N THR A 116 -0.10 14.59 -16.08
CA THR A 116 -1.14 14.25 -17.05
C THR A 116 -2.04 13.10 -16.55
N GLU A 117 -1.44 12.07 -15.95
CA GLU A 117 -2.20 10.95 -15.37
C GLU A 117 -3.06 11.41 -14.19
N LEU A 118 -2.49 12.26 -13.32
CA LEU A 118 -3.22 12.79 -12.16
C LEU A 118 -4.47 13.58 -12.59
N LEU A 119 -4.33 14.47 -13.59
CA LEU A 119 -5.44 15.28 -14.09
C LEU A 119 -6.54 14.44 -14.78
N GLN A 120 -6.16 13.35 -15.44
CA GLN A 120 -7.13 12.44 -16.05
C GLN A 120 -7.93 11.66 -15.01
N LYS A 121 -7.31 11.33 -13.86
CA LYS A 121 -7.96 10.60 -12.77
C LYS A 121 -8.88 11.48 -11.93
N ASP A 122 -8.46 12.69 -11.59
CA ASP A 122 -9.25 13.60 -10.75
C ASP A 122 -8.96 15.07 -11.09
N GLN A 123 -9.99 15.80 -11.52
CA GLN A 123 -9.88 17.23 -11.86
C GLN A 123 -9.48 18.10 -10.67
N HIS A 124 -9.71 17.65 -9.42
CA HIS A 124 -9.26 18.38 -8.23
C HIS A 124 -7.74 18.49 -8.15
N TRP A 125 -6.98 17.71 -8.91
CA TRP A 125 -5.54 17.90 -9.02
C TRP A 125 -5.17 19.26 -9.60
N ALA A 126 -6.00 19.87 -10.45
CA ALA A 126 -5.68 21.15 -11.09
C ALA A 126 -5.30 22.26 -10.09
N SER A 127 -5.99 22.35 -8.94
CA SER A 127 -5.65 23.34 -7.91
C SER A 127 -4.36 23.00 -7.15
N TRP A 128 -3.98 21.72 -7.08
CA TRP A 128 -2.76 21.27 -6.42
C TRP A 128 -1.49 21.60 -7.21
N PHE A 129 -1.54 21.76 -8.53
CA PHE A 129 -0.37 22.15 -9.33
C PHE A 129 0.18 23.53 -8.95
N ALA A 130 -0.66 24.39 -8.36
CA ALA A 130 -0.23 25.70 -7.86
C ALA A 130 0.54 25.61 -6.54
N ILE A 131 0.41 24.52 -5.76
CA ILE A 131 0.93 24.44 -4.38
C ILE A 131 2.43 24.76 -4.23
N PRO A 132 3.35 24.38 -5.16
CA PRO A 132 4.78 24.68 -5.00
C PRO A 132 5.06 26.18 -5.05
N TYR A 133 4.21 26.93 -5.75
CA TYR A 133 4.36 28.36 -6.01
C TYR A 133 3.67 29.22 -4.95
N VAL A 134 2.83 28.63 -4.10
CA VAL A 134 2.18 29.33 -2.98
C VAL A 134 3.20 29.59 -1.87
N LYS A 135 3.20 30.83 -1.33
CA LYS A 135 4.16 31.27 -0.30
C LYS A 135 3.93 30.60 1.05
N ALA A 136 2.67 30.48 1.48
CA ALA A 136 2.28 29.87 2.75
C ALA A 136 1.10 28.91 2.58
N PRO A 137 1.31 27.72 1.96
CA PRO A 137 0.21 26.80 1.65
C PRO A 137 -0.59 26.37 2.88
N GLN A 138 0.03 26.26 4.05
CA GLN A 138 -0.62 25.91 5.31
C GLN A 138 -1.67 26.94 5.77
N SER A 139 -1.57 28.19 5.32
CA SER A 139 -2.52 29.25 5.63
C SER A 139 -3.72 29.24 4.67
N GLU A 140 -3.58 28.64 3.49
CA GLU A 140 -4.62 28.58 2.48
C GLU A 140 -5.74 27.61 2.89
N PRO A 141 -7.02 28.02 2.87
CA PRO A 141 -8.15 27.16 3.26
C PRO A 141 -8.18 25.81 2.53
N GLN A 142 -7.78 25.81 1.25
CA GLN A 142 -7.76 24.61 0.42
C GLN A 142 -6.73 23.56 0.86
N PHE A 143 -5.60 23.96 1.44
CA PHE A 143 -4.52 23.04 1.81
C PHE A 143 -4.39 22.83 3.32
N ARG A 144 -4.91 23.74 4.14
CA ARG A 144 -4.72 23.78 5.59
C ARG A 144 -4.96 22.44 6.29
N VAL A 145 -6.02 21.73 5.94
CA VAL A 145 -6.38 20.44 6.54
C VAL A 145 -5.27 19.40 6.35
N TYR A 146 -4.59 19.41 5.21
CA TYR A 146 -3.56 18.43 4.87
C TYR A 146 -2.24 18.64 5.62
N PHE A 147 -2.05 19.81 6.25
CA PHE A 147 -0.91 20.08 7.12
C PHE A 147 -1.14 19.63 8.57
N SER A 148 -2.33 19.12 8.92
CA SER A 148 -2.66 18.75 10.30
C SER A 148 -2.22 17.32 10.63
N GLN A 149 -1.90 17.09 11.91
CA GLN A 149 -1.51 15.77 12.40
C GLN A 149 -2.71 14.81 12.44
N GLU A 150 -3.91 15.35 12.62
CA GLU A 150 -5.15 14.59 12.63
C GLU A 150 -5.40 13.96 11.25
N TRP A 151 -5.19 14.73 10.17
CA TRP A 151 -5.34 14.23 8.82
C TRP A 151 -4.28 13.15 8.49
N SER A 152 -3.02 13.39 8.86
CA SER A 152 -1.95 12.40 8.63
C SER A 152 -2.18 11.10 9.38
N ASN A 153 -2.60 11.18 10.65
CA ASN A 153 -2.93 10.00 11.46
C ASN A 153 -4.13 9.25 10.90
N ALA A 154 -5.16 9.98 10.45
CA ALA A 154 -6.33 9.38 9.82
C ALA A 154 -5.94 8.63 8.54
N LEU A 155 -5.07 9.19 7.70
CA LEU A 155 -4.57 8.52 6.50
C LEU A 155 -3.82 7.22 6.84
N HIS A 156 -2.91 7.25 7.82
CA HIS A 156 -2.17 6.05 8.25
C HIS A 156 -3.10 4.95 8.72
N LEU A 157 -4.08 5.30 9.56
CA LEU A 157 -5.04 4.34 10.10
C LEU A 157 -5.95 3.79 9.00
N SER A 158 -6.46 4.65 8.11
CA SER A 158 -7.30 4.24 6.99
C SER A 158 -6.57 3.30 6.04
N LEU A 159 -5.32 3.62 5.67
CA LEU A 159 -4.52 2.75 4.81
C LEU A 159 -4.21 1.40 5.48
N ARG A 160 -3.83 1.42 6.76
CA ARG A 160 -3.62 0.19 7.54
C ARG A 160 -4.88 -0.68 7.55
N ASN A 161 -6.02 -0.10 7.91
CA ASN A 161 -7.29 -0.83 7.99
C ASN A 161 -7.71 -1.38 6.63
N PHE A 162 -7.52 -0.58 5.58
CA PHE A 162 -7.79 -1.00 4.21
C PHE A 162 -6.92 -2.18 3.81
N LEU A 163 -5.59 -2.07 3.95
CA LEU A 163 -4.66 -3.15 3.61
C LEU A 163 -4.95 -4.40 4.45
N THR A 164 -5.15 -4.28 5.76
CA THR A 164 -5.54 -5.41 6.62
C THR A 164 -6.81 -6.07 6.10
N LYS A 165 -7.85 -5.31 5.77
CA LYS A 165 -9.09 -5.86 5.23
C LYS A 165 -8.86 -6.58 3.90
N MET A 166 -8.05 -6.01 3.02
CA MET A 166 -7.73 -6.61 1.72
C MET A 166 -6.92 -7.90 1.87
N PHE A 167 -5.83 -7.89 2.63
CA PHE A 167 -5.02 -9.09 2.84
C PHE A 167 -5.75 -10.17 3.63
N ASN A 168 -6.65 -9.79 4.53
CA ASN A 168 -7.51 -10.73 5.23
C ASN A 168 -8.55 -11.37 4.29
N GLY A 169 -9.05 -10.61 3.31
CA GLY A 169 -10.03 -11.10 2.32
C GLY A 169 -9.41 -11.78 1.08
N THR A 170 -8.13 -11.58 0.77
CA THR A 170 -7.50 -12.09 -0.46
C THR A 170 -6.09 -12.65 -0.21
N HIS A 171 -5.99 -13.98 -0.10
CA HIS A 171 -4.73 -14.67 0.19
C HIS A 171 -3.73 -14.70 -0.98
N ILE A 172 -4.19 -14.55 -2.24
CA ILE A 172 -3.31 -14.46 -3.43
C ILE A 172 -2.46 -13.19 -3.39
N LEU A 173 -3.02 -12.09 -2.86
CA LEU A 173 -2.31 -10.82 -2.76
C LEU A 173 -1.09 -10.94 -1.84
N ASN A 174 -1.15 -11.73 -0.78
CA ASN A 174 -0.01 -11.92 0.12
C ASN A 174 1.24 -12.47 -0.62
N TYR A 175 1.07 -13.36 -1.60
CA TYR A 175 2.18 -13.90 -2.39
C TYR A 175 2.72 -12.89 -3.41
N ILE A 176 1.85 -12.08 -4.03
CA ILE A 176 2.28 -11.07 -5.01
C ILE A 176 2.95 -9.87 -4.30
N PHE A 177 2.44 -9.46 -3.14
CA PHE A 177 3.02 -8.38 -2.34
C PHE A 177 4.33 -8.76 -1.68
N SER A 178 4.48 -9.99 -1.18
CA SER A 178 5.77 -10.45 -0.68
C SER A 178 6.84 -10.40 -1.78
N HIS A 179 6.54 -10.81 -3.01
CA HIS A 179 7.46 -10.70 -4.14
C HIS A 179 7.76 -9.24 -4.53
N PHE A 180 6.76 -8.34 -4.48
CA PHE A 180 6.96 -6.90 -4.71
C PHE A 180 7.87 -6.27 -3.64
N ILE A 181 7.61 -6.54 -2.36
CA ILE A 181 8.43 -6.05 -1.23
C ILE A 181 9.87 -6.59 -1.37
N ILE A 182 10.04 -7.87 -1.69
CA ILE A 182 11.37 -8.47 -1.93
C ILE A 182 12.12 -7.71 -3.03
N SER A 183 11.45 -7.40 -4.14
CA SER A 183 12.03 -6.63 -5.25
C SER A 183 12.35 -5.18 -4.84
N SER A 184 11.49 -4.52 -4.08
CA SER A 184 11.65 -3.13 -3.66
C SER A 184 12.72 -2.92 -2.59
N TYR A 185 12.99 -3.93 -1.76
CA TYR A 185 14.04 -3.91 -0.74
C TYR A 185 15.35 -4.60 -1.16
N GLY A 186 15.41 -5.23 -2.36
CA GLY A 186 16.59 -5.95 -2.82
C GLY A 186 16.97 -7.18 -1.97
N LEU A 187 16.01 -7.74 -1.21
CA LEU A 187 16.24 -8.84 -0.28
C LEU A 187 16.17 -10.18 -1.02
N ASN A 188 17.31 -10.82 -1.26
CA ASN A 188 17.36 -12.21 -1.73
C ASN A 188 16.59 -13.12 -0.75
N ILE A 189 15.70 -13.96 -1.28
CA ILE A 189 14.79 -14.88 -0.55
C ILE A 189 15.54 -15.84 0.41
N LEU A 190 16.87 -15.93 0.29
CA LEU A 190 17.71 -16.78 1.15
C LEU A 190 17.93 -16.24 2.57
N ALA A 191 17.60 -14.97 2.86
CA ALA A 191 17.89 -14.39 4.18
C ALA A 191 16.81 -14.62 5.25
N PHE A 192 15.56 -14.98 4.87
CA PHE A 192 14.48 -15.19 5.85
C PHE A 192 14.39 -16.62 6.41
N ASN A 193 15.15 -17.57 5.85
CA ASN A 193 15.24 -18.95 6.36
C ASN A 193 16.40 -19.17 7.36
N HIS A 194 17.15 -18.13 7.70
CA HIS A 194 18.25 -18.19 8.66
C HIS A 194 18.16 -17.07 9.71
N ALA A 195 17.10 -17.09 10.50
CA ALA A 195 17.14 -16.56 11.86
C ALA A 195 16.41 -17.57 12.75
N ASN A 196 17.23 -18.31 13.52
CA ASN A 196 16.86 -19.41 14.41
C ASN A 196 15.75 -19.06 15.41
#